data_AF-A0A6G8NV31-F1
#
_entry.id   AF-A0A6G8NV31-F1
#
_cell.length_a   1.000
_cell.length_b   1.000
_cell.length_c   1.000
_cell.angle_alpha   90.00
_cell.angle_beta   90.00
_cell.angle_gamma   90.00
#
_symmetry.space_group_name_H-M   'P 1'
#
loop_
_entity.id
_entity.type
_entity.pdbx_description
1 polymer ?
#
loop_
_entity_poly.entity_id
_entity_poly.type
_entity_poly.pdbx_seq_one_letter_code
_entity_poly.pdbx_strand_id
1 'polypeptide(L)'
;MAKTATQEGSASAENAPLPENYETALAELEGLVARMEGGALSLEESLAAYRRGAALVGFCQQQLEKVEQQVRVLDGDTLKPLPAEVQRATQGAGTTADNGDDL
;
A
#
# COMPACT_ATOMS: atom_id res chain seq x y z
N MET A 1 -44.98 -26.18 23.92
CA MET A 1 -43.55 -26.50 23.88
C MET A 1 -42.84 -25.33 23.20
N ALA A 2 -42.18 -24.48 23.98
CA ALA A 2 -41.44 -23.33 23.47
C ALA A 2 -40.08 -23.81 22.95
N LYS A 3 -39.81 -23.62 21.65
CA LYS A 3 -38.52 -23.96 21.06
C LYS A 3 -37.62 -22.73 21.17
N THR A 4 -36.86 -22.69 22.26
CA THR A 4 -35.65 -21.87 22.39
C THR A 4 -34.67 -22.30 21.30
N ALA A 5 -34.34 -21.38 20.38
CA ALA A 5 -33.18 -21.47 19.51
C ALA A 5 -32.41 -20.16 19.68
N THR A 6 -31.40 -20.26 20.54
CA THR A 6 -30.21 -19.42 20.71
C THR A 6 -29.93 -18.49 19.51
N GLN A 7 -30.12 -17.19 19.73
CA GLN A 7 -29.53 -16.13 18.93
C GLN A 7 -28.32 -15.60 19.70
N GLU A 8 -27.21 -16.33 19.64
CA GLU A 8 -25.90 -15.90 20.10
C GLU A 8 -24.98 -15.93 18.88
N GLY A 9 -24.71 -14.78 18.24
CA GLY A 9 -23.73 -14.77 17.15
C GLY A 9 -23.78 -13.68 16.09
N SER A 10 -24.08 -12.40 16.40
CA SER A 10 -23.93 -11.33 15.37
C SER A 10 -23.35 -10.01 15.86
N ALA A 11 -23.16 -9.77 17.16
CA ALA A 11 -22.78 -8.44 17.67
C ALA A 11 -21.27 -8.17 17.80
N SER A 12 -20.40 -9.19 17.72
CA SER A 12 -18.96 -9.00 18.03
C SER A 12 -18.05 -8.77 16.82
N ALA A 13 -18.51 -8.98 15.59
CA ALA A 13 -17.65 -8.88 14.41
C ALA A 13 -17.54 -7.45 13.83
N GLU A 14 -18.50 -6.55 14.10
CA GLU A 14 -18.48 -5.18 13.54
C GLU A 14 -17.36 -4.29 14.10
N ASN A 15 -16.93 -4.53 15.34
CA ASN A 15 -15.99 -3.65 16.04
C ASN A 15 -14.66 -4.35 16.39
N ALA A 16 -14.29 -5.37 15.62
CA ALA A 16 -12.98 -6.00 15.77
C ALA A 16 -11.88 -4.98 15.48
N PRO A 17 -10.73 -5.05 16.18
CA PRO A 17 -9.60 -4.18 15.88
C PRO A 17 -9.15 -4.35 14.42
N LEU A 18 -8.49 -3.33 13.88
CA LEU A 18 -7.85 -3.44 12.58
C LEU A 18 -6.72 -4.48 12.63
N PRO A 19 -6.49 -5.22 11.53
CA PRO A 19 -5.43 -6.22 11.42
C PRO A 19 -4.03 -5.59 11.59
N GLU A 20 -3.07 -6.40 12.06
CA GLU A 20 -1.71 -5.92 12.34
C GLU A 20 -0.86 -5.74 11.08
N ASN A 21 -1.17 -6.45 9.99
CA ASN A 21 -0.39 -6.46 8.76
C ASN A 21 -1.26 -6.62 7.51
N TYR A 22 -0.68 -6.30 6.35
CA TYR A 22 -1.37 -6.29 5.05
C TYR A 22 -1.97 -7.66 4.69
N GLU A 23 -1.19 -8.73 4.85
CA GLU A 23 -1.62 -10.09 4.51
C GLU A 23 -2.85 -10.54 5.32
N THR A 24 -2.86 -10.25 6.62
CA THR A 24 -4.02 -10.55 7.48
C THR A 24 -5.24 -9.72 7.07
N ALA A 25 -5.04 -8.45 6.71
CA ALA A 25 -6.12 -7.59 6.25
C ALA A 25 -6.74 -8.08 4.94
N LEU A 26 -5.90 -8.53 4.01
CA LEU A 26 -6.33 -9.06 2.73
C LEU A 26 -7.10 -10.38 2.91
N ALA A 27 -6.57 -11.31 3.70
CA ALA A 27 -7.24 -12.58 3.99
C ALA A 27 -8.61 -12.38 4.66
N GLU A 28 -8.71 -11.41 5.58
CA GLU A 28 -9.98 -11.07 6.21
C GLU A 28 -10.96 -10.47 5.20
N LEU A 29 -10.50 -9.59 4.31
CA LEU A 29 -11.31 -8.98 3.26
C LEU A 29 -11.84 -10.04 2.28
N GLU A 30 -10.99 -10.98 1.84
CA GLU A 30 -11.40 -12.10 0.98
C GLU A 30 -12.47 -12.96 1.63
N GLY A 31 -12.27 -13.33 2.90
CA GLY A 31 -13.26 -14.10 3.66
C GLY A 31 -14.57 -13.34 3.93
N LEU A 32 -14.52 -12.00 3.96
CA LEU A 32 -15.69 -11.15 4.06
C LEU A 32 -16.45 -11.08 2.74
N VAL A 33 -15.73 -10.88 1.62
CA VAL A 33 -16.32 -10.85 0.27
C VAL A 33 -16.97 -12.20 -0.05
N ALA A 34 -16.30 -13.32 0.24
CA ALA A 34 -16.88 -14.66 0.03
C ALA A 34 -18.19 -14.87 0.81
N ARG A 35 -18.30 -14.29 2.02
CA ARG A 35 -19.55 -14.31 2.80
C ARG A 35 -20.64 -13.44 2.20
N MET A 36 -20.27 -12.29 1.63
CA MET A 36 -21.20 -11.41 0.91
C MET A 36 -21.74 -12.05 -0.36
N GLU A 37 -20.89 -12.73 -1.12
CA GLU A 37 -21.26 -13.45 -2.34
C GLU A 37 -22.11 -14.69 -2.04
N GLY A 38 -21.97 -15.28 -0.85
CA GLY A 38 -22.75 -16.41 -0.39
C GLY A 38 -24.25 -16.12 -0.20
N GLY A 39 -24.67 -14.85 -0.18
CA GLY A 39 -26.08 -14.44 -0.22
C GLY A 39 -26.93 -14.78 1.00
N ALA A 40 -26.34 -15.31 2.07
CA ALA A 40 -27.02 -15.71 3.30
C ALA A 40 -27.09 -14.59 4.37
N LEU A 41 -26.56 -13.40 4.07
CA LEU A 41 -26.53 -12.27 5.00
C LEU A 41 -27.87 -11.55 5.05
N SER A 42 -28.31 -11.21 6.25
CA SER A 42 -29.38 -10.24 6.45
C SER A 42 -28.96 -8.83 6.01
N LEU A 43 -29.92 -7.90 5.97
CA LEU A 43 -29.67 -6.51 5.60
C LEU A 43 -28.70 -5.83 6.59
N GLU A 44 -28.91 -5.99 7.90
CA GLU A 44 -27.98 -5.48 8.91
C GLU A 44 -26.58 -6.08 8.74
N GLU A 45 -26.47 -7.40 8.54
CA GLU A 45 -25.18 -8.08 8.37
C GLU A 45 -24.45 -7.65 7.09
N SER A 46 -25.19 -7.36 6.02
CA SER A 46 -24.63 -6.83 4.77
C SER A 46 -24.05 -5.43 4.95
N LEU A 47 -24.74 -4.57 5.72
CA LEU A 47 -24.26 -3.25 6.08
C LEU A 47 -23.01 -3.31 6.97
N ALA A 48 -23.02 -4.21 7.96
CA ALA A 48 -21.88 -4.51 8.82
C ALA A 48 -20.66 -4.98 8.01
N ALA A 49 -20.86 -5.95 7.13
CA ALA A 49 -19.82 -6.48 6.26
C ALA A 49 -19.24 -5.39 5.35
N TYR A 50 -20.09 -4.55 4.76
CA TYR A 50 -19.64 -3.42 3.94
C TYR A 50 -18.78 -2.42 4.74
N ARG A 51 -19.21 -2.01 5.94
CA ARG A 51 -18.44 -1.10 6.82
C ARG A 51 -17.07 -1.69 7.16
N ARG A 52 -17.03 -2.97 7.52
CA ARG A 52 -15.79 -3.68 7.83
C ARG A 52 -14.88 -3.77 6.61
N GLY A 53 -15.42 -4.14 5.44
CA GLY A 53 -14.68 -4.20 4.18
C GLY A 53 -14.07 -2.84 3.81
N ALA A 54 -14.81 -1.74 3.95
CA ALA A 54 -14.31 -0.39 3.71
C ALA A 54 -13.13 -0.03 4.63
N ALA A 55 -13.21 -0.41 5.92
CA ALA A 55 -12.11 -0.20 6.87
C ALA A 55 -10.86 -1.01 6.50
N LEU A 56 -11.02 -2.28 6.12
CA LEU A 56 -9.92 -3.15 5.69
C LEU A 56 -9.24 -2.61 4.41
N VAL A 57 -10.03 -2.19 3.42
CA VAL A 57 -9.52 -1.59 2.19
C VAL A 57 -8.76 -0.29 2.48
N GLY A 58 -9.26 0.55 3.38
CA GLY A 58 -8.56 1.76 3.83
C GLY A 58 -7.22 1.46 4.49
N PHE A 59 -7.16 0.42 5.33
CA PHE A 59 -5.92 -0.03 5.95
C PHE A 59 -4.90 -0.55 4.93
N CYS A 60 -5.34 -1.38 3.98
CA CYS A 60 -4.48 -1.90 2.91
C CYS A 60 -3.84 -0.77 2.10
N GLN A 61 -4.62 0.24 1.72
CA GLN A 61 -4.11 1.41 0.99
C GLN A 61 -3.07 2.19 1.81
N GLN A 62 -3.34 2.44 3.09
CA GLN A 62 -2.38 3.15 3.95
C GLN A 62 -1.07 2.38 4.11
N GLN A 63 -1.11 1.05 4.18
CA GLN A 63 0.10 0.25 4.26
C GLN A 63 0.92 0.33 2.97
N LEU A 64 0.28 0.28 1.81
CA LEU A 64 0.96 0.44 0.53
C LEU A 64 1.56 1.85 0.38
N GLU A 65 0.83 2.89 0.78
CA GLU A 65 1.33 4.27 0.74
C GLU A 65 2.55 4.48 1.62
N LYS A 66 2.57 3.90 2.84
CA LYS A 66 3.75 3.91 3.71
C LYS A 66 4.95 3.24 3.06
N VAL A 67 4.76 2.08 2.42
CA VAL A 67 5.84 1.35 1.74
C VAL A 67 6.34 2.17 0.54
N GLU A 68 5.46 2.75 -0.26
CA GLU A 68 5.84 3.63 -1.37
C GLU A 68 6.67 4.81 -0.89
N GLN A 69 6.25 5.45 0.20
CA GLN A 69 6.99 6.57 0.78
C GLN A 69 8.37 6.15 1.28
N GLN A 70 8.48 4.98 1.91
CA GLN A 70 9.77 4.43 2.35
C GLN A 70 10.71 4.16 1.18
N VAL A 71 10.21 3.54 0.10
CA VAL A 71 10.98 3.28 -1.11
C VAL A 71 11.45 4.60 -1.73
N ARG A 72 10.58 5.61 -1.82
CA ARG A 72 10.94 6.92 -2.38
C ARG A 72 12.05 7.62 -1.58
N VAL A 73 12.03 7.50 -0.25
CA VAL A 73 13.10 8.04 0.61
C VAL A 73 14.40 7.28 0.37
N LEU A 74 14.37 5.96 0.30
CA LEU A 74 15.54 5.12 0.00
C LEU A 74 16.15 5.44 -1.37
N ASP A 75 15.32 5.61 -2.40
CA ASP A 75 15.76 6.01 -3.74
C ASP A 75 16.34 7.44 -3.75
N GLY A 76 15.70 8.36 -3.03
CA GLY A 76 16.16 9.75 -2.88
C GLY A 76 17.49 9.90 -2.13
N ASP A 77 17.70 9.10 -1.08
CA ASP A 77 18.96 9.05 -0.33
C ASP A 77 20.07 8.34 -1.13
N THR A 78 19.71 7.35 -1.95
CA THR A 78 20.66 6.67 -2.86
C THR A 78 21.13 7.62 -3.97
N LEU A 79 20.29 8.58 -4.38
CA LEU A 79 20.58 9.55 -5.44
C LEU A 79 21.06 10.91 -4.90
N LYS A 80 21.96 10.94 -3.90
CA LYS A 80 22.63 12.20 -3.54
C LYS A 80 23.35 12.76 -4.78
N PRO A 81 22.89 13.86 -5.40
CA PRO A 81 23.50 14.36 -6.62
C PRO A 81 24.92 14.78 -6.29
N LEU A 82 25.90 14.29 -7.06
CA LEU A 82 27.26 14.78 -6.94
C LEU A 82 27.22 16.30 -7.17
N PRO A 83 27.79 17.11 -6.24
CA PRO A 83 27.79 18.55 -6.40
C PRO A 83 28.38 18.91 -7.77
N ALA A 84 27.69 19.81 -8.48
CA ALA A 84 28.02 20.22 -9.85
C ALA A 84 29.47 20.73 -10.02
N GLU A 85 30.18 21.01 -8.92
CA GLU A 85 31.61 21.33 -8.91
C GLU A 85 32.51 20.18 -9.41
N VAL A 86 32.13 18.91 -9.23
CA VAL A 86 32.96 17.78 -9.70
C VAL A 86 32.87 17.60 -11.22
N GLN A 87 31.77 18.04 -11.86
CA GLN A 87 31.58 17.93 -13.31
C GLN A 87 32.38 18.97 -14.10
N ARG A 88 32.75 20.10 -13.49
CA ARG A 88 33.64 21.10 -14.13
C ARG A 88 35.12 20.70 -14.08
N ALA A 89 35.52 19.86 -13.12
CA ALA A 89 36.92 19.46 -12.96
C ALA A 89 37.39 18.45 -14.02
N THR A 90 36.48 17.75 -14.71
CA THR A 90 36.83 16.76 -15.75
C THR A 90 36.81 17.31 -17.18
N GLN A 91 36.30 18.54 -17.39
CA GLN A 91 36.26 19.17 -18.72
C GLN A 91 37.48 20.09 -19.00
N GLY A 92 38.45 20.14 -18.07
CA GLY A 92 39.60 21.04 -18.11
C GLY A 92 40.96 20.36 -18.12
N ALA A 93 41.17 19.28 -18.88
CA ALA A 93 42.51 18.75 -19.14
C ALA A 93 42.54 17.81 -20.37
N GLY A 94 42.95 18.34 -21.53
CA GLY A 94 43.27 17.62 -22.77
C GLY A 94 43.32 18.60 -23.95
N THR A 95 44.44 19.27 -24.23
CA THR A 95 45.57 18.81 -25.10
C THR A 95 45.08 18.65 -26.56
N THR A 96 45.59 19.27 -27.62
CA THR A 96 46.77 20.10 -27.93
C THR A 96 46.56 20.61 -29.37
N ALA A 97 47.30 21.65 -29.75
CA ALA A 97 47.46 22.14 -31.12
C ALA A 97 47.71 21.03 -32.17
N ASP A 98 47.17 21.21 -33.37
CA ASP A 98 47.83 20.81 -34.62
C ASP A 98 47.41 21.74 -35.79
N ASN A 99 48.36 21.99 -36.68
CA ASN A 99 48.34 23.00 -37.75
C ASN A 99 47.93 22.41 -39.11
N GLY A 100 47.44 23.25 -40.03
CA GLY A 100 47.15 22.93 -41.45
C GLY A 100 45.66 22.66 -41.69
N ASP A 101 44.99 23.05 -42.77
CA ASP A 101 45.44 23.17 -44.17
C ASP A 101 44.31 23.86 -44.98
N ASP A 102 44.71 24.73 -45.92
CA ASP A 102 44.07 25.02 -47.23
C ASP A 102 42.72 25.77 -47.39
N LEU A 103 42.81 26.80 -48.28
CA LEU A 103 41.81 27.56 -49.06
C LEU A 103 41.22 28.87 -48.48
#